data_AF-A0A323TXW6-F1
#
_entry.id   AF-A0A323TXW6-F1
#
_cell.length_a   1.000
_cell.length_b   1.000
_cell.length_c   1.000
_cell.angle_alpha   90.00
_cell.angle_beta   90.00
_cell.angle_gamma   90.00
#
_symmetry.space_group_name_H-M   'P 1'
#
loop_
_entity.id
_entity.type
_entity.pdbx_description
1 polymer ?
#
loop_
_entity_poly.entity_id
_entity_poly.type
_entity_poly.pdbx_seq_one_letter_code
_entity_poly.pdbx_strand_id
1 'polypeptide(L)'
;MYNLSQASKNMMKGVHPNLVSFIEELIGLSPHDFKVTCGMRTAEEQNKLYQYGRTILGAWRTNCDGYKVQSNHQEKIDGLGYAIDIGVLVKEKTKKIVVENGKKVEKEVEVTVYKAGPQDFHYYKDIYETAKKHGLIDKYNIEWGGEWKKVDAVHFQIRGAGKIPYKVVYKK
;
A
#
# COMPACT_ATOMS: atom_id res chain seq x y z
N MET A 1 -14.06 14.23 3.46
CA MET A 1 -12.85 13.89 2.69
C MET A 1 -11.79 13.42 3.67
N TYR A 2 -11.11 12.32 3.36
CA TYR A 2 -10.08 11.76 4.23
C TYR A 2 -8.74 12.49 4.03
N ASN A 3 -7.80 12.30 4.95
CA ASN A 3 -6.49 12.93 4.90
C ASN A 3 -5.39 11.94 5.28
N LEU A 4 -4.26 12.03 4.60
CA LEU A 4 -3.09 11.21 4.93
C LEU A 4 -2.47 11.65 6.26
N SER A 5 -2.23 10.66 7.12
CA SER A 5 -1.43 10.84 8.32
C SER A 5 0.03 11.19 7.99
N GLN A 6 0.76 11.78 8.95
CA GLN A 6 2.19 12.03 8.79
C GLN A 6 2.98 10.74 8.53
N ALA A 7 2.54 9.61 9.10
CA ALA A 7 3.14 8.31 8.83
C ALA A 7 2.99 7.91 7.35
N SER A 8 1.82 8.11 6.75
CA SER A 8 1.60 7.84 5.32
C SER A 8 2.46 8.76 4.45
N LYS A 9 2.52 10.06 4.78
CA LYS A 9 3.39 11.03 4.07
C LYS A 9 4.87 10.63 4.14
N ASN A 10 5.33 10.15 5.30
CA ASN A 10 6.69 9.68 5.47
C ASN A 10 6.99 8.42 4.65
N MET A 11 6.02 7.50 4.48
CA MET A 11 6.17 6.32 3.64
C MET A 11 6.32 6.65 2.15
N MET A 12 5.85 7.82 1.70
CA MET A 12 5.96 8.27 0.31
C MET A 12 7.30 8.98 0.00
N LYS A 13 8.21 9.12 0.97
CA LYS A 13 9.53 9.71 0.71
C LYS A 13 10.31 8.87 -0.31
N GLY A 14 10.83 9.54 -1.34
CA GLY A 14 11.54 8.89 -2.45
C GLY A 14 10.63 8.19 -3.47
N VAL A 15 9.30 8.29 -3.34
CA VAL A 15 8.37 7.80 -4.38
C VAL A 15 8.26 8.82 -5.51
N HIS A 16 8.04 8.34 -6.73
CA HIS A 16 7.83 9.15 -7.92
C HIS A 16 6.74 10.23 -7.69
N PRO A 17 6.99 11.52 -8.00
CA PRO A 17 6.08 12.62 -7.69
C PRO A 17 4.65 12.44 -8.19
N ASN A 18 4.44 11.95 -9.42
CA ASN A 18 3.08 11.68 -9.93
C ASN A 18 2.31 10.67 -9.08
N LEU A 19 2.99 9.65 -8.53
CA LEU A 19 2.36 8.66 -7.68
C LEU A 19 2.03 9.24 -6.30
N VAL A 20 2.86 10.16 -5.79
CA VAL A 20 2.57 10.93 -4.58
C VAL A 20 1.35 11.82 -4.79
N SER A 21 1.32 12.64 -5.85
CA SER A 21 0.19 13.51 -6.17
C SER A 21 -1.11 12.73 -6.43
N PHE A 22 -1.00 11.56 -7.08
CA PHE A 22 -2.11 10.64 -7.25
C PHE A 22 -2.72 10.23 -5.90
N ILE A 23 -1.90 9.79 -4.94
CA ILE A 23 -2.36 9.35 -3.62
C ILE A 23 -2.94 10.50 -2.80
N GLU A 24 -2.32 11.69 -2.85
CA GLU A 24 -2.78 12.90 -2.16
C GLU A 24 -4.12 13.42 -2.67
N GLU A 25 -4.40 13.30 -3.98
CA GLU A 25 -5.70 13.67 -4.54
C GLU A 25 -6.74 12.56 -4.32
N LEU A 26 -6.34 11.30 -4.49
CA LEU A 26 -7.24 10.15 -4.36
C LEU A 26 -7.83 10.01 -2.96
N ILE A 27 -7.06 10.24 -1.90
CA ILE A 27 -7.56 10.13 -0.51
C ILE A 27 -8.73 11.09 -0.24
N GLY A 28 -8.75 12.24 -0.92
CA GLY A 28 -9.84 13.22 -0.78
C GLY A 28 -11.12 12.77 -1.48
N LEU A 29 -10.99 12.03 -2.57
CA LEU A 29 -12.10 11.59 -3.43
C LEU A 29 -12.61 10.19 -3.08
N SER A 30 -11.77 9.38 -2.47
CA SER A 30 -12.02 7.98 -2.18
C SER A 30 -13.26 7.77 -1.28
N PRO A 31 -14.10 6.77 -1.59
CA PRO A 31 -15.24 6.41 -0.73
C PRO A 31 -14.79 5.76 0.59
N HIS A 32 -13.56 5.26 0.65
CA HIS A 32 -13.01 4.56 1.82
C HIS A 32 -11.75 5.26 2.32
N ASP A 33 -11.59 5.34 3.64
CA ASP A 33 -10.33 5.83 4.23
C ASP A 33 -9.21 4.80 4.00
N PHE A 34 -8.01 5.27 3.72
CA PHE A 34 -6.84 4.41 3.55
C PHE A 34 -5.56 5.09 4.00
N LYS A 35 -4.57 4.28 4.34
CA LYS A 35 -3.21 4.74 4.62
C LYS A 35 -2.22 4.15 3.62
N VAL A 36 -1.08 4.80 3.47
CA VAL A 36 0.07 4.22 2.75
C VAL A 36 0.78 3.26 3.68
N THR A 37 1.05 2.04 3.20
CA THR A 37 1.67 0.96 3.96
C THR A 37 3.07 0.65 3.47
N CYS A 38 3.35 0.93 2.20
CA CYS A 38 4.67 0.84 1.62
C CYS A 38 4.85 1.87 0.50
N GLY A 39 6.03 2.49 0.44
CA GLY A 39 6.46 3.31 -0.70
C GLY A 39 7.77 2.76 -1.26
N MET A 40 8.80 3.61 -1.34
CA MET A 40 10.11 3.17 -1.84
C MET A 40 10.79 2.20 -0.86
N ARG A 41 11.46 1.18 -1.40
CA ARG A 41 12.26 0.21 -0.64
C ARG A 41 13.67 0.11 -1.17
N THR A 42 14.62 -0.16 -0.28
CA THR A 42 15.97 -0.59 -0.67
C THR A 42 15.98 -2.06 -1.11
N ALA A 43 17.06 -2.48 -1.79
CA ALA A 43 17.29 -3.89 -2.12
C ALA A 43 17.34 -4.79 -0.87
N GLU A 44 17.92 -4.31 0.23
CA GLU A 44 18.02 -5.05 1.49
C GLU A 44 16.64 -5.23 2.16
N GLU A 45 15.83 -4.18 2.18
CA GLU A 45 14.45 -4.25 2.69
C GLU A 45 13.59 -5.20 1.86
N GLN A 46 13.71 -5.16 0.52
CA GLN A 46 13.06 -6.11 -0.36
C GLN A 46 13.53 -7.55 -0.07
N ASN A 47 14.84 -7.77 0.09
CA ASN A 47 15.36 -9.10 0.40
C ASN A 47 14.87 -9.62 1.74
N LYS A 48 14.79 -8.76 2.76
CA LYS A 48 14.23 -9.11 4.07
C LYS A 48 12.78 -9.57 3.95
N LEU A 49 11.97 -8.89 3.13
CA LEU A 49 10.59 -9.33 2.84
C LEU A 49 10.56 -10.66 2.07
N TYR A 50 11.47 -10.86 1.12
CA TYR A 50 11.62 -12.11 0.39
C TYR A 50 11.93 -13.30 1.31
N GLN A 51 12.68 -13.10 2.40
CA GLN A 51 13.02 -14.18 3.34
C GLN A 51 11.83 -14.72 4.16
N TYR A 52 10.71 -14.00 4.26
CA TYR A 52 9.51 -14.51 4.96
C TYR A 52 8.92 -15.74 4.26
N GLY A 53 8.60 -16.77 5.05
CA GLY A 53 8.17 -18.08 4.55
C GLY A 53 9.30 -18.91 3.95
N ARG A 54 10.55 -18.43 4.04
CA ARG A 54 11.76 -19.15 3.63
C ARG A 54 12.67 -19.35 4.84
N THR A 55 13.44 -18.32 5.20
CA THR A 55 14.37 -18.33 6.35
C THR A 55 13.82 -17.56 7.55
N ILE A 56 12.88 -16.64 7.34
CA ILE A 56 12.13 -15.95 8.40
C ILE A 56 10.74 -16.61 8.51
N LEU A 57 10.35 -16.99 9.72
CA LEU A 57 9.02 -17.57 9.98
C LEU A 57 7.91 -16.57 9.65
N GLY A 58 6.89 -17.01 8.94
CA GLY A 58 5.70 -16.22 8.62
C GLY A 58 5.15 -16.50 7.22
N ALA A 59 4.06 -15.84 6.88
CA ALA A 59 3.44 -15.97 5.56
C ALA A 59 4.35 -15.41 4.46
N TRP A 60 4.34 -16.07 3.30
CA TRP A 60 5.05 -15.63 2.11
C TRP A 60 4.64 -14.20 1.71
N ARG A 61 5.61 -13.31 1.49
CA ARG A 61 5.34 -11.88 1.22
C ARG A 61 5.58 -11.45 -0.22
N THR A 62 6.59 -12.00 -0.88
CA THR A 62 6.99 -11.55 -2.21
C THR A 62 7.80 -12.59 -2.96
N ASN A 63 7.81 -12.48 -4.29
CA ASN A 63 8.63 -13.28 -5.19
C ASN A 63 9.89 -12.53 -5.67
N CYS A 64 9.99 -11.23 -5.37
CA CYS A 64 11.13 -10.41 -5.79
C CYS A 64 12.21 -10.47 -4.71
N ASP A 65 13.40 -10.98 -5.03
CA ASP A 65 14.50 -11.14 -4.08
C ASP A 65 15.24 -9.83 -3.75
N GLY A 66 14.98 -8.78 -4.53
CA GLY A 66 15.60 -7.47 -4.38
C GLY A 66 16.86 -7.25 -5.19
N TYR A 67 17.44 -8.31 -5.78
CA TYR A 67 18.72 -8.26 -6.49
C TYR A 67 18.61 -8.78 -7.92
N LYS A 68 18.26 -10.05 -8.10
CA LYS A 68 18.08 -10.67 -9.43
C LYS A 68 16.68 -10.39 -9.97
N VAL A 69 15.71 -10.34 -9.08
CA VAL A 69 14.31 -10.02 -9.39
C VAL A 69 13.91 -8.86 -8.49
N GLN A 70 13.93 -7.66 -9.06
CA GLN A 70 13.55 -6.44 -8.35
C GLN A 70 12.05 -6.14 -8.42
N SER A 71 11.55 -5.47 -7.39
CA SER A 71 10.19 -4.94 -7.32
C SER A 71 10.15 -3.46 -7.74
N ASN A 72 9.04 -2.97 -8.30
CA ASN A 72 8.87 -1.55 -8.64
C ASN A 72 8.84 -0.59 -7.44
N HIS A 73 8.78 -1.11 -6.20
CA HIS A 73 9.05 -0.31 -5.01
C HIS A 73 10.52 0.10 -4.89
N GLN A 74 11.43 -0.62 -5.54
CA GLN A 74 12.85 -0.33 -5.45
C GLN A 74 13.25 0.86 -6.30
N GLU A 75 14.31 1.52 -5.84
CA GLU A 75 14.94 2.66 -6.49
C GLU A 75 15.26 2.39 -7.97
N LYS A 76 14.71 3.23 -8.85
CA LYS A 76 15.01 3.27 -10.28
C LYS A 76 16.24 4.13 -10.56
N ILE A 77 16.69 4.15 -11.82
CA ILE A 77 17.91 4.86 -12.22
C ILE A 77 17.89 6.37 -11.89
N ASP A 78 16.71 6.95 -11.75
CA ASP A 78 16.47 8.34 -11.36
C ASP A 78 16.43 8.56 -9.83
N GLY A 79 16.60 7.50 -9.04
CA GLY A 79 16.59 7.56 -7.58
C GLY A 79 15.21 7.42 -6.93
N LEU A 80 14.17 7.05 -7.69
CA LEU A 80 12.79 7.03 -7.20
C LEU A 80 12.19 5.62 -7.16
N GLY A 81 11.30 5.38 -6.19
CA GLY A 81 10.41 4.23 -6.15
C GLY A 81 9.16 4.49 -7.00
N TYR A 82 8.71 3.49 -7.77
CA TYR A 82 7.63 3.65 -8.75
C TYR A 82 6.32 2.98 -8.33
N ALA A 83 6.24 2.50 -7.08
CA ALA A 83 5.08 1.81 -6.55
C ALA A 83 4.75 2.23 -5.11
N ILE A 84 3.47 2.14 -4.76
CA ILE A 84 2.90 2.36 -3.44
C ILE A 84 1.91 1.25 -3.15
N ASP A 85 1.95 0.75 -1.91
CA ASP A 85 0.88 -0.06 -1.35
C ASP A 85 0.01 0.79 -0.42
N ILE A 86 -1.30 0.61 -0.50
CA ILE A 86 -2.26 1.18 0.44
C ILE A 86 -2.93 0.10 1.27
N GLY A 87 -3.56 0.52 2.38
CA GLY A 87 -4.48 -0.36 3.08
C GLY A 87 -5.64 0.39 3.71
N VAL A 88 -6.82 -0.23 3.59
CA VAL A 88 -8.10 0.39 3.90
C VAL A 88 -8.36 0.38 5.40
N LEU A 89 -8.85 1.50 5.91
CA LEU A 89 -9.18 1.72 7.30
C LEU A 89 -10.70 1.68 7.46
N VAL A 90 -11.20 0.66 8.15
CA VAL A 90 -12.63 0.49 8.40
C VAL A 90 -12.89 0.68 9.89
N LYS A 91 -13.85 1.55 10.20
CA LYS A 91 -14.36 1.71 11.56
C LYS A 91 -15.38 0.61 11.83
N GLU A 92 -15.06 -0.27 12.77
CA GLU A 92 -15.95 -1.35 13.20
C GLU A 92 -16.36 -1.13 14.65
N LYS A 93 -17.62 -1.40 14.95
CA LYS A 93 -18.14 -1.39 16.32
C LYS A 93 -17.85 -2.74 16.95
N THR A 94 -17.11 -2.74 18.05
CA THR A 94 -16.82 -3.95 18.83
C THR A 94 -17.25 -3.74 20.27
N LYS A 95 -17.57 -4.82 20.96
CA LYS A 95 -17.91 -4.77 22.38
C LYS A 95 -16.66 -5.02 23.20
N LYS A 96 -16.31 -4.09 24.08
CA LYS A 96 -15.23 -4.26 25.06
C LYS A 96 -15.79 -4.21 26.47
N ILE A 97 -15.24 -5.06 27.33
CA ILE A 97 -15.50 -5.00 28.76
C ILE A 97 -14.61 -3.90 29.36
N VAL A 98 -15.25 -2.92 29.98
CA VAL A 98 -14.59 -1.84 30.74
C VAL A 98 -15.04 -1.93 32.19
N VAL A 99 -14.15 -1.59 33.12
CA VAL A 99 -14.48 -1.55 34.54
C VAL A 99 -14.90 -0.13 34.90
N GLU A 100 -16.16 0.05 35.25
CA GLU A 100 -16.70 1.32 35.74
C GLU A 100 -17.24 1.12 37.16
N ASN A 101 -16.79 1.95 38.09
CA ASN A 101 -17.17 1.89 39.51
C ASN A 101 -17.01 0.47 40.11
N GLY A 102 -15.94 -0.24 39.73
CA GLY A 102 -15.66 -1.61 40.17
C GLY A 102 -16.51 -2.71 39.52
N LYS A 103 -17.42 -2.36 38.59
CA LYS A 103 -18.26 -3.33 37.85
C LYS A 103 -17.78 -3.47 36.41
N LYS A 104 -17.76 -4.70 35.90
CA LYS A 104 -17.52 -4.99 34.48
C LYS A 104 -18.78 -4.62 33.68
N VAL A 105 -18.64 -3.65 32.79
CA VAL A 105 -19.70 -3.18 31.88
C VAL A 105 -19.24 -3.42 30.46
N GLU A 106 -20.11 -3.98 29.63
CA GLU A 106 -19.85 -4.13 28.19
C GLU A 106 -20.21 -2.83 27.48
N LYS A 107 -19.25 -2.23 26.78
CA LYS A 107 -19.46 -1.01 25.97
C LYS A 107 -19.13 -1.27 24.51
N GLU A 108 -19.97 -0.75 23.65
CA GLU A 108 -19.68 -0.65 22.23
C GLU A 108 -18.63 0.45 22.02
N VAL A 109 -17.50 0.08 21.47
CA VAL A 109 -16.41 0.99 21.11
C VAL A 109 -16.14 0.85 19.62
N GLU A 110 -15.95 1.98 18.96
CA GLU A 110 -15.49 2.01 17.58
C GLU A 110 -13.98 1.76 17.56
N VAL A 111 -13.54 0.78 16.79
CA VAL A 111 -12.14 0.46 16.54
C VAL A 111 -11.84 0.58 15.06
N THR A 112 -10.68 1.15 14.73
CA THR A 112 -10.19 1.14 13.34
C THR A 112 -9.51 -0.19 13.06
N VAL A 113 -10.04 -0.93 12.10
CA VAL A 113 -9.53 -2.21 11.62
C VAL A 113 -8.88 -2.02 10.26
N TYR A 114 -7.77 -2.71 10.07
CA TYR A 114 -7.01 -2.71 8.83
C TYR A 114 -7.49 -3.83 7.91
N LYS A 115 -7.91 -3.49 6.69
CA LYS A 115 -8.43 -4.41 5.68
C LYS A 115 -7.49 -4.47 4.49
N ALA A 116 -6.86 -5.62 4.26
CA ALA A 116 -5.90 -5.85 3.16
C ALA A 116 -5.82 -7.32 2.74
N GLY A 117 -6.78 -8.15 3.15
CA GLY A 117 -6.86 -9.53 2.72
C GLY A 117 -7.58 -9.69 1.38
N PRO A 118 -7.53 -10.88 0.77
CA PRO A 118 -8.26 -11.16 -0.47
C PRO A 118 -9.77 -10.88 -0.39
N GLN A 119 -10.38 -11.08 0.79
CA GLN A 119 -11.79 -10.79 1.04
C GLN A 119 -12.12 -9.28 0.98
N ASP A 120 -11.11 -8.43 1.14
CA ASP A 120 -11.25 -6.97 1.20
C ASP A 120 -11.14 -6.32 -0.20
N PHE A 121 -11.01 -7.12 -1.27
CA PHE A 121 -10.81 -6.66 -2.65
C PHE A 121 -11.80 -5.58 -3.11
N HIS A 122 -13.06 -5.69 -2.68
CA HIS A 122 -14.11 -4.73 -3.05
C HIS A 122 -13.76 -3.29 -2.66
N TYR A 123 -13.15 -3.05 -1.50
CA TYR A 123 -12.73 -1.71 -1.10
C TYR A 123 -11.71 -1.12 -2.08
N TYR A 124 -10.71 -1.90 -2.47
CA TYR A 124 -9.68 -1.47 -3.40
C TYR A 124 -10.24 -1.23 -4.81
N LYS A 125 -11.20 -2.06 -5.22
CA LYS A 125 -11.92 -1.86 -6.47
C LYS A 125 -12.69 -0.54 -6.47
N ASP A 126 -13.44 -0.24 -5.40
CA ASP A 126 -14.19 1.02 -5.29
C ASP A 126 -13.25 2.25 -5.34
N ILE A 127 -12.10 2.17 -4.67
CA ILE A 127 -11.05 3.20 -4.70
C ILE A 127 -10.53 3.40 -6.13
N TYR A 128 -10.20 2.31 -6.82
CA TYR A 128 -9.69 2.35 -8.19
C TYR A 128 -10.73 2.90 -9.18
N GLU A 129 -11.99 2.45 -9.11
CA GLU A 129 -13.06 2.94 -9.98
C GLU A 129 -13.35 4.44 -9.72
N THR A 130 -13.22 4.89 -8.47
CA THR A 130 -13.28 6.32 -8.13
C THR A 130 -12.13 7.08 -8.78
N ALA A 131 -10.90 6.58 -8.68
CA ALA A 131 -9.74 7.19 -9.34
C ALA A 131 -9.94 7.29 -10.86
N LYS A 132 -10.47 6.23 -11.48
CA LYS A 132 -10.76 6.16 -12.91
C LYS A 132 -11.86 7.15 -13.33
N LYS A 133 -12.98 7.17 -12.59
CA LYS A 133 -14.10 8.10 -12.81
C LYS A 133 -13.67 9.56 -12.76
N HIS A 134 -12.72 9.89 -11.88
CA HIS A 134 -12.16 11.23 -11.74
C HIS A 134 -10.96 11.51 -12.66
N GLY A 135 -10.62 10.59 -13.57
CA GLY A 135 -9.54 10.77 -14.55
C GLY A 135 -8.12 10.71 -13.96
N LEU A 136 -7.97 10.29 -12.69
CA LEU A 136 -6.67 10.29 -12.00
C LEU A 136 -5.71 9.26 -12.60
N ILE A 137 -6.24 8.14 -13.09
CA ILE A 137 -5.45 7.05 -13.68
C ILE A 137 -4.64 7.55 -14.88
N ASP A 138 -5.28 8.27 -15.79
CA ASP A 138 -4.61 8.80 -16.98
C ASP A 138 -3.83 10.08 -16.66
N LYS A 139 -4.37 10.96 -15.81
CA LYS A 139 -3.70 12.19 -15.36
C LYS A 139 -2.30 11.93 -14.79
N TYR A 140 -2.16 10.89 -13.98
CA TYR A 140 -0.89 10.57 -13.29
C TYR A 140 -0.16 9.36 -13.88
N ASN A 141 -0.66 8.79 -14.98
CA ASN A 141 -0.11 7.59 -15.63
C ASN A 141 0.04 6.40 -14.68
N ILE A 142 -1.06 6.00 -14.05
CA ILE A 142 -1.11 4.94 -13.03
C ILE A 142 -1.62 3.62 -13.65
N GLU A 143 -1.17 2.51 -13.07
CA GLU A 143 -1.78 1.20 -13.19
C GLU A 143 -2.01 0.60 -11.79
N TRP A 144 -3.06 -0.22 -11.65
CA TRP A 144 -3.45 -0.84 -10.39
C TRP A 144 -3.26 -2.36 -10.47
N GLY A 145 -2.65 -2.94 -9.43
CA GLY A 145 -2.35 -4.37 -9.37
C GLY A 145 -3.59 -5.26 -9.27
N GLY A 146 -4.75 -4.69 -8.96
CA GLY A 146 -6.03 -5.40 -8.95
C GLY A 146 -6.53 -5.88 -10.32
N GLU A 147 -6.04 -5.30 -11.42
CA GLU A 147 -6.38 -5.71 -12.79
C GLU A 147 -5.42 -6.76 -13.37
N TRP A 148 -4.37 -7.15 -12.64
CA TRP A 148 -3.40 -8.14 -13.11
C TRP A 148 -3.93 -9.57 -13.04
N LYS A 149 -3.37 -10.46 -13.88
CA LYS A 149 -3.68 -11.91 -13.83
C LYS A 149 -3.44 -12.51 -12.44
N LYS A 150 -2.34 -12.08 -11.80
CA LYS A 150 -2.08 -12.33 -10.39
C LYS A 150 -2.39 -11.05 -9.64
N VAL A 151 -3.58 -11.02 -9.03
CA VAL A 151 -4.13 -9.86 -8.34
C VAL A 151 -3.22 -9.42 -7.19
N ASP A 152 -2.91 -8.13 -7.17
CA ASP A 152 -2.28 -7.43 -6.06
C ASP A 152 -3.07 -6.15 -5.75
N ALA A 153 -4.15 -6.30 -4.98
CA ALA A 153 -5.16 -5.25 -4.81
C ALA A 153 -4.66 -4.02 -4.05
N VAL A 154 -3.63 -4.17 -3.21
CA VAL A 154 -3.07 -3.07 -2.42
C VAL A 154 -2.14 -2.18 -3.25
N HIS A 155 -1.68 -2.69 -4.40
CA HIS A 155 -0.55 -2.16 -5.15
C HIS A 155 -0.96 -1.19 -6.26
N PHE A 156 -0.36 0.00 -6.27
CA PHE A 156 -0.45 0.99 -7.35
C PHE A 156 0.96 1.32 -7.85
N GLN A 157 1.13 1.47 -9.17
CA GLN A 157 2.43 1.88 -9.72
C GLN A 157 2.28 2.79 -10.94
N ILE A 158 3.38 3.46 -11.30
CA ILE A 158 3.47 4.17 -12.59
C ILE A 158 3.36 3.14 -13.73
N ARG A 159 2.55 3.45 -14.74
CA ARG A 159 2.36 2.58 -15.90
C ARG A 159 3.68 2.34 -16.61
N GLY A 160 4.03 1.07 -16.81
CA GLY A 160 5.31 0.69 -17.43
C GLY A 160 6.53 0.80 -16.52
N ALA A 161 6.36 0.97 -15.20
CA ALA A 161 7.46 1.01 -14.22
C ALA A 161 8.47 -0.15 -14.37
N GLY A 162 8.00 -1.34 -14.76
CA GLY A 162 8.85 -2.51 -14.99
C GLY A 162 9.84 -2.37 -16.16
N LYS A 163 9.63 -1.41 -17.06
CA LYS A 163 10.53 -1.11 -18.20
C LYS A 163 11.62 -0.11 -17.82
N ILE A 164 11.48 0.58 -16.69
CA ILE A 164 12.47 1.54 -16.21
C ILE A 164 13.59 0.78 -15.52
N PRO A 165 14.86 0.99 -15.93
CA PRO A 165 16.00 0.36 -15.29
C PRO A 165 16.07 0.68 -13.80
N TYR A 166 16.40 -0.32 -13.00
CA TYR A 166 16.70 -0.14 -11.59
C TYR A 166 18.05 0.53 -11.41
N LYS A 167 18.22 1.31 -10.34
CA LYS A 167 19.55 1.74 -9.95
C LYS A 167 20.39 0.50 -9.69
N VAL A 168 21.55 0.46 -10.31
CA VAL A 168 22.43 -0.70 -10.21
C VAL A 168 22.89 -0.85 -8.76
N VAL A 169 22.34 -1.84 -8.05
CA VAL A 169 22.85 -2.30 -6.76
C VAL A 169 23.44 -3.69 -6.95
N TYR A 170 24.54 -3.77 -7.71
CA TYR A 170 25.36 -4.98 -7.67
C TYR A 170 26.23 -4.94 -6.42
N LYS A 171 25.83 -5.71 -5.41
CA LYS A 171 26.71 -6.60 -4.64
C LYS A 171 25.88 -7.34 -3.58
N LYS A 172 25.73 -8.65 -3.77
CA LYS A 172 25.73 -9.59 -2.66
C LYS A 172 26.73 -10.69 -3.01
#